data_AF-A0A7Y7D7A4-F1
#
_entry.id   AF-A0A7Y7D7A4-F1
#
_cell.length_a   1.000
_cell.length_b   1.000
_cell.length_c   1.000
_cell.angle_alpha   90.00
_cell.angle_beta   90.00
_cell.angle_gamma   90.00
#
_symmetry.space_group_name_H-M   'P 1'
#
loop_
_entity.id
_entity.type
_entity.pdbx_description
1 polymer ?
#
loop_
_entity_poly.entity_id
_entity_poly.type
_entity_poly.pdbx_seq_one_letter_code
_entity_poly.pdbx_strand_id
1 'polypeptide(L)' 'MQAKIKAHPKFIEAMRKLSAMSEEERLSDDNKELFEQAMRYAPLDIQPKLAAIQRKYDVLH' A
#
# COMPACT_ATOMS: atom_id res chain seq x y z
N MET A 1 22.77 14.45 -1.30
CA MET A 1 22.65 13.29 -0.39
C MET A 1 21.27 12.69 -0.58
N GLN A 2 21.14 11.55 -1.29
CA GLN A 2 19.86 10.84 -1.35
C GLN A 2 19.64 10.18 0.00
N ALA A 3 18.73 10.72 0.81
CA ALA A 3 18.21 10.00 1.95
C ALA A 3 17.55 8.72 1.41
N LYS A 4 18.25 7.58 1.49
CA LYS A 4 17.63 6.27 1.38
C LYS A 4 16.67 6.18 2.56
N ILE A 5 15.44 6.67 2.38
CA ILE A 5 14.35 6.40 3.29
C ILE A 5 14.20 4.88 3.23
N LYS A 6 14.80 4.20 4.22
CA LYS A 6 14.69 2.75 4.37
C LYS A 6 13.24 2.49 4.71
N ALA A 7 12.42 2.38 3.67
CA ALA A 7 11.03 2.02 3.82
C ALA A 7 10.98 0.73 4.63
N HIS A 8 10.03 0.67 5.56
CA HIS A 8 10.00 -0.44 6.51
C HIS A 8 9.88 -1.78 5.76
N PRO A 9 10.56 -2.85 6.18
CA PRO A 9 10.55 -4.13 5.46
C PRO A 9 9.13 -4.65 5.21
N LYS A 10 8.23 -4.55 6.20
CA LYS A 10 6.81 -4.90 6.04
C LYS A 10 6.08 -4.09 4.95
N PHE A 11 6.43 -2.81 4.80
CA PHE A 11 5.87 -1.98 3.72
C PHE A 11 6.37 -2.46 2.35
N ILE A 12 7.67 -2.78 2.24
CA ILE A 12 8.25 -3.30 1.00
C ILE A 12 7.61 -4.64 0.61
N GLU A 13 7.45 -5.54 1.58
CA GLU A 13 6.79 -6.84 1.34
C GLU A 13 5.34 -6.68 0.92
N ALA A 14 4.57 -5.84 1.63
CA ALA A 14 3.18 -5.56 1.28
C ALA A 14 3.08 -4.94 -0.12
N MET A 15 3.86 -3.91 -0.43
CA MET A 15 3.89 -3.29 -1.76
C MET A 15 4.31 -4.25 -2.85
N ARG A 16 5.26 -5.14 -2.59
CA ARG A 16 5.69 -6.15 -3.57
C ARG A 16 4.55 -7.10 -3.91
N LYS A 17 3.81 -7.57 -2.90
CA LYS A 17 2.61 -8.41 -3.10
C LYS A 17 1.50 -7.65 -3.81
N LEU A 18 1.15 -6.45 -3.33
CA LEU A 18 0.13 -5.59 -3.93
C LEU A 18 0.48 -5.20 -5.38
N SER A 19 1.76 -5.04 -5.71
CA SER A 19 2.23 -4.73 -7.07
C SER A 19 2.16 -5.92 -8.03
N ALA A 20 2.20 -7.13 -7.51
CA ALA A 20 2.04 -8.36 -8.28
C ALA A 20 0.56 -8.72 -8.50
N MET A 21 -0.36 -8.08 -7.77
CA MET A 21 -1.80 -8.25 -7.85
C MET A 21 -2.44 -7.25 -8.82
N SER A 22 -3.53 -7.66 -9.45
CA SER A 22 -4.37 -6.81 -10.30
C SER A 22 -5.10 -5.74 -9.47
N GLU A 23 -5.63 -4.69 -10.10
CA GLU A 23 -6.35 -3.62 -9.38
C GLU A 23 -7.53 -4.18 -8.56
N GLU A 24 -8.28 -5.13 -9.13
CA GLU A 24 -9.40 -5.81 -8.47
C GLU A 24 -8.95 -6.64 -7.27
N GLU A 25 -7.87 -7.42 -7.42
CA GLU A 25 -7.30 -8.22 -6.32
C GLU A 25 -6.75 -7.34 -5.21
N ARG A 26 -6.08 -6.24 -5.56
CA ARG A 26 -5.55 -5.26 -4.59
C ARG A 26 -6.68 -4.59 -3.79
N LEU A 27 -7.84 -4.44 -4.41
CA LEU A 27 -9.04 -3.84 -3.84
C LEU A 27 -10.01 -4.88 -3.25
N SER A 28 -9.58 -6.13 -3.08
CA SER A 28 -10.38 -7.19 -2.45
C SER A 28 -10.15 -7.25 -0.94
N ASP A 29 -11.18 -7.68 -0.19
CA ASP A 29 -11.12 -7.82 1.28
C ASP A 29 -10.01 -8.76 1.76
N ASP A 30 -9.68 -9.80 0.97
CA ASP A 30 -8.58 -10.72 1.26
C ASP A 30 -7.20 -10.01 1.30
N ASN A 31 -7.04 -8.91 0.57
CA ASN A 31 -5.80 -8.14 0.48
C ASN A 31 -5.86 -6.81 1.24
N LYS A 32 -6.99 -6.50 1.89
CA LYS A 32 -7.17 -5.33 2.75
C LYS A 32 -6.10 -5.27 3.84
N GLU A 33 -5.78 -6.41 4.45
CA GLU A 33 -4.79 -6.48 5.52
C GLU A 33 -3.37 -6.14 5.02
N LEU A 34 -3.02 -6.55 3.81
CA LEU A 34 -1.76 -6.16 3.15
C LEU A 34 -1.74 -4.66 2.84
N PHE A 35 -2.87 -4.11 2.42
CA PHE A 35 -3.00 -2.69 2.12
C PHE A 35 -2.89 -1.83 3.39
N GLU A 36 -3.56 -2.21 4.47
CA GLU A 36 -3.44 -1.56 5.77
C GLU A 36 -2.02 -1.66 6.34
N GLN A 37 -1.37 -2.82 6.18
CA GLN A 37 0.02 -2.99 6.55
C GLN A 37 0.93 -2.05 5.74
N ALA A 38 0.70 -1.91 4.42
CA ALA A 38 1.43 -0.94 3.61
C ALA A 38 1.20 0.48 4.14
N MET A 39 -0.05 0.89 4.36
CA MET A 39 -0.37 2.22 4.90
C MET A 39 0.30 2.51 6.25
N ARG A 40 0.22 1.57 7.19
CA ARG A 40 0.75 1.72 8.55
C ARG A 40 2.26 1.96 8.56
N TYR A 41 2.97 1.34 7.61
CA TYR A 41 4.42 1.38 7.54
C TYR A 41 4.94 2.24 6.38
N ALA A 42 4.05 2.96 5.69
CA ALA A 42 4.41 3.78 4.55
C ALA A 42 5.20 5.03 4.95
N PRO A 43 6.30 5.34 4.24
CA PRO A 43 6.98 6.61 4.42
C PRO A 43 6.07 7.78 3.99
N LEU A 44 6.28 8.95 4.60
CA LEU A 44 5.48 10.16 4.36
C LEU A 44 5.34 10.52 2.88
N ASP A 45 6.38 10.28 2.06
CA ASP A 45 6.36 10.53 0.61
C ASP A 45 5.41 9.61 -0.17
N ILE A 46 5.08 8.42 0.37
CA ILE A 46 4.22 7.43 -0.30
C ILE A 46 2.79 7.45 0.24
N GLN A 47 2.56 7.94 1.45
CA GLN A 47 1.21 8.04 2.04
C GLN A 47 0.17 8.70 1.12
N PRO A 48 0.46 9.78 0.36
CA PRO A 48 -0.51 10.37 -0.57
C PRO A 48 -0.95 9.40 -1.67
N LYS A 49 -0.03 8.56 -2.17
CA LYS A 49 -0.32 7.56 -3.20
C LYS A 49 -1.19 6.44 -2.66
N LEU A 50 -0.92 5.99 -1.43
CA LEU A 50 -1.74 4.97 -0.78
C LEU A 50 -3.12 5.51 -0.42
N ALA A 51 -3.23 6.74 0.07
CA ALA A 51 -4.53 7.36 0.35
C ALA A 51 -5.42 7.44 -0.90
N ALA A 52 -4.84 7.67 -2.08
CA ALA A 52 -5.58 7.64 -3.35
C ALA A 52 -6.13 6.24 -3.68
N ILE A 53 -5.37 5.18 -3.40
CA ILE A 53 -5.83 3.79 -3.58
C ILE A 53 -6.87 3.44 -2.50
N GLN A 54 -6.68 3.88 -1.25
CA GLN A 54 -7.64 3.68 -0.17
C GLN A 54 -8.99 4.31 -0.50
N ARG A 55 -9.02 5.54 -1.04
CA ARG A 55 -10.26 6.18 -1.47
C ARG A 55 -10.99 5.41 -2.56
N LYS A 56 -10.26 4.76 -3.48
CA LYS A 56 -10.88 3.89 -4.47
C LYS A 56 -11.50 2.66 -3.80
N TYR A 57 -10.82 2.09 -2.81
CA TYR A 57 -11.32 0.97 -2.00
C TYR A 57 -12.63 1.34 -1.28
N ASP A 58 -12.66 2.49 -0.61
CA ASP A 58 -13.81 3.03 0.14
C ASP A 58 -15.03 3.34 -0.76
N VAL A 59 -14.81 3.56 -2.07
CA VAL A 59 -15.90 3.77 -3.03
C VAL A 59 -16.47 2.45 -3.56
N LEU A 60 -15.67 1.38 -3.53
CA LEU A 60 -16.05 0.05 -4.02
C LEU A 60 -16.77 -0.80 -2.96
N HIS A 61 -16.55 -0.52 -1.67
CA HIS A 61 -17.10 -1.23 -0.52
C HIS A 61 -17.85 -0.29 0.42
#